data_AF-A0A4S4FNJ9-F1
#
_entry.id   AF-A0A4S4FNJ9-F1
#
_cell.length_a   1.000
_cell.length_b   1.000
_cell.length_c   1.000
_cell.angle_alpha   90.00
_cell.angle_beta   90.00
_cell.angle_gamma   90.00
#
_symmetry.space_group_name_H-M   'P 1'
#
loop_
_entity.id
_entity.type
_entity.pdbx_description
1 polymer ?
#
loop_
_entity_poly.entity_id
_entity_poly.type
_entity_poly.pdbx_seq_one_letter_code
_entity_poly.pdbx_strand_id
1 'polypeptide(L)'
;MSARRRGAQGSVVVLIVFAVLFAAETLGWVAAVLRNPFGPDGLAAEVLYFLGEAFAVLAPAAWFLATVWLARTPQSRDIVLIVGLVLLVPWPFVIGAV
;
A
#
# COMPACT_ATOMS: atom_id res chain seq x y z
N MET A 1 22.98 -21.10 -18.69
CA MET A 1 23.00 -20.24 -17.48
C MET A 1 22.46 -18.81 -17.70
N SER A 2 22.56 -18.20 -18.89
CA SER A 2 22.14 -16.81 -19.16
C SER A 2 20.62 -16.56 -19.09
N ALA A 3 19.78 -17.51 -19.52
CA ALA A 3 18.32 -17.35 -19.53
C ALA A 3 17.69 -17.26 -18.11
N ARG A 4 18.15 -18.06 -17.14
CA ARG A 4 17.68 -17.99 -15.73
C ARG A 4 18.05 -16.67 -15.07
N ARG A 5 19.23 -16.10 -15.37
CA ARG A 5 19.64 -14.79 -14.84
C ARG A 5 18.76 -13.66 -15.37
N ARG A 6 18.37 -13.70 -16.65
CA ARG A 6 17.45 -12.73 -17.24
C ARG A 6 16.04 -12.80 -16.63
N GLY A 7 15.52 -14.01 -16.42
CA GLY A 7 14.23 -14.20 -15.73
C GLY A 7 14.24 -13.72 -14.27
N ALA A 8 15.33 -14.00 -13.55
CA ALA A 8 15.51 -13.53 -12.17
C ALA A 8 15.65 -12.00 -12.08
N GLN A 9 16.42 -11.37 -12.98
CA GLN A 9 16.57 -9.91 -13.03
C GLN A 9 15.24 -9.21 -13.34
N GLY A 10 14.45 -9.72 -14.29
CA GLY A 10 13.13 -9.18 -14.60
C GLY A 10 12.19 -9.20 -13.39
N SER A 11 12.17 -10.30 -12.63
CA SER A 11 11.34 -10.39 -11.42
C SER A 11 11.78 -9.42 -10.32
N VAL A 12 13.07 -9.08 -10.21
CA VAL A 12 13.55 -8.13 -9.20
C VAL A 12 13.14 -6.71 -9.55
N VAL A 13 13.28 -6.31 -10.82
CA VAL A 13 12.85 -4.97 -11.27
C VAL A 13 11.37 -4.75 -11.01
N VAL A 14 10.53 -5.73 -11.33
CA VAL A 14 9.08 -5.66 -11.05
C VAL A 14 8.80 -5.45 -9.56
N LEU A 15 9.47 -6.19 -8.68
CA LEU A 15 9.31 -6.03 -7.24
C LEU A 15 9.76 -4.66 -6.73
N ILE A 16 10.85 -4.11 -7.28
CA ILE A 16 11.32 -2.77 -6.92
C ILE A 16 10.27 -1.72 -7.32
N VAL A 17 9.70 -1.83 -8.53
CA VAL A 17 8.65 -0.93 -8.99
C VAL A 17 7.45 -0.98 -8.05
N PHE A 18 6.96 -2.18 -7.72
CA PHE A 18 5.86 -2.31 -6.75
C PHE A 18 6.24 -1.76 -5.37
N ALA A 19 7.45 -2.04 -4.87
CA ALA A 19 7.88 -1.52 -3.58
C ALA A 19 7.84 0.02 -3.52
N VAL A 20 8.27 0.68 -4.60
CA VAL A 20 8.22 2.15 -4.72
C VAL A 20 6.77 2.63 -4.76
N LEU A 21 5.88 1.97 -5.51
CA LEU A 21 4.47 2.36 -5.60
C LEU A 21 3.75 2.21 -4.25
N PHE A 22 3.94 1.09 -3.54
CA PHE A 22 3.36 0.88 -2.21
C PHE A 22 3.97 1.81 -1.14
N ALA A 23 5.25 2.16 -1.26
CA ALA A 23 5.86 3.19 -0.43
C ALA A 23 5.23 4.57 -0.71
N ALA A 24 4.97 4.91 -1.97
CA ALA A 24 4.28 6.14 -2.35
C ALA A 24 2.84 6.18 -1.81
N GLU A 25 2.10 5.07 -1.85
CA GLU A 25 0.76 4.99 -1.23
C GLU A 25 0.81 5.17 0.29
N THR A 26 1.78 4.55 0.96
CA THR A 26 2.01 4.73 2.41
C THR A 26 2.22 6.22 2.73
N LEU A 27 3.11 6.89 1.98
CA LEU A 27 3.37 8.33 2.16
C LEU A 27 2.16 9.19 1.79
N GLY A 28 1.37 8.77 0.80
CA GLY A 28 0.10 9.40 0.47
C GLY A 28 -0.87 9.34 1.65
N TRP A 29 -1.06 8.20 2.28
CA TRP A 29 -1.89 8.10 3.48
C TRP A 29 -1.36 8.94 4.64
N VAL A 30 -0.04 8.97 4.87
CA VAL A 30 0.56 9.89 5.85
C VAL A 30 0.18 11.33 5.55
N ALA A 31 0.33 11.77 4.29
CA ALA A 31 -0.01 13.13 3.90
C ALA A 31 -1.52 13.43 4.03
N ALA A 32 -2.39 12.46 3.74
CA ALA A 32 -3.83 12.60 3.87
C ALA A 32 -4.23 12.77 5.34
N VAL A 33 -3.70 11.94 6.24
CA VAL A 33 -3.91 12.05 7.69
C VAL A 33 -3.46 13.40 8.23
N LEU A 34 -2.27 13.86 7.84
CA LEU A 34 -1.74 15.16 8.29
C LEU A 34 -2.54 16.37 7.78
N ARG A 35 -3.34 16.21 6.72
CA ARG A 35 -4.16 17.27 6.12
C ARG A 35 -5.63 17.19 6.50
N ASN A 36 -6.06 16.12 7.14
CA ASN A 36 -7.47 15.90 7.41
C ASN A 36 -7.94 16.84 8.54
N PRO A 37 -8.89 17.75 8.28
CA PRO A 37 -9.41 18.66 9.32
C PRO A 37 -10.46 17.98 10.21
N PHE A 38 -10.85 16.74 9.93
CA PHE A 38 -11.92 16.05 10.64
C PHE A 38 -11.53 15.70 12.08
N GLY A 39 -12.33 16.18 13.04
CA GLY A 39 -12.23 15.84 14.45
C GLY A 39 -13.53 15.19 14.92
N PRO A 40 -13.56 13.87 15.20
CA PRO A 40 -14.76 13.20 15.67
C PRO A 40 -15.11 13.57 17.12
N ASP A 41 -16.41 13.68 17.41
CA ASP A 41 -16.89 13.97 18.76
C ASP A 41 -16.96 12.72 19.65
N GLY A 42 -16.25 12.76 20.78
CA GLY A 42 -16.30 11.75 21.84
C GLY A 42 -15.16 10.72 21.78
N LEU A 43 -14.74 10.25 22.97
CA LEU A 43 -13.53 9.43 23.15
C LEU A 43 -13.52 8.15 22.30
N ALA A 44 -14.64 7.44 22.24
CA ALA A 44 -14.72 6.20 21.46
C ALA A 44 -14.55 6.45 19.95
N ALA A 45 -15.13 7.54 19.45
CA ALA A 45 -15.02 7.91 18.04
C ALA A 45 -13.60 8.36 17.70
N GLU A 46 -12.97 9.14 18.57
CA GLU A 46 -11.57 9.59 18.44
C GLU A 46 -10.59 8.41 18.37
N VAL A 47 -10.73 7.44 19.27
CA VAL A 47 -9.87 6.24 19.28
C VAL A 47 -10.03 5.41 18.01
N LEU A 48 -11.28 5.16 17.58
CA LEU A 48 -11.54 4.37 16.37
C LEU A 48 -11.06 5.08 15.11
N TYR A 49 -11.22 6.40 15.06
CA TYR A 49 -10.76 7.22 13.95
C TYR A 49 -9.22 7.19 13.85
N PHE A 50 -8.51 7.40 14.96
CA PHE A 50 -7.05 7.30 15.01
C PHE A 50 -6.54 5.91 14.61
N LEU A 51 -7.22 4.84 15.07
CA LEU A 51 -6.90 3.47 14.64
C LEU A 51 -7.10 3.29 13.12
N GLY A 52 -8.18 3.84 12.58
CA GLY A 52 -8.45 3.83 11.13
C GLY A 52 -7.34 4.53 10.34
N GLU A 53 -6.89 5.70 10.80
CA GLU A 53 -5.77 6.43 10.19
C GLU A 53 -4.47 5.63 10.25
N ALA A 54 -4.15 5.06 11.42
CA ALA A 54 -2.96 4.22 11.58
C ALA A 54 -3.00 2.99 10.66
N PHE A 55 -4.15 2.30 10.57
CA PHE A 55 -4.30 1.16 9.68
C PHE A 55 -4.24 1.55 8.21
N ALA A 56 -4.81 2.69 7.82
CA ALA A 56 -4.74 3.18 6.44
C ALA A 56 -3.28 3.47 6.03
N VAL A 57 -2.49 4.06 6.92
CA VAL A 57 -1.04 4.30 6.69
C VAL A 57 -0.26 2.98 6.61
N LEU A 58 -0.53 2.03 7.49
CA LEU A 58 0.23 0.78 7.55
C LEU A 58 -0.19 -0.26 6.50
N ALA A 59 -1.42 -0.19 5.99
CA ALA A 59 -1.97 -1.19 5.09
C ALA A 59 -1.17 -1.38 3.79
N PRO A 60 -0.73 -0.34 3.05
CA PRO A 60 0.03 -0.53 1.81
C PRO A 60 1.35 -1.28 2.04
N ALA A 61 2.11 -0.88 3.06
CA ALA A 61 3.35 -1.54 3.43
C ALA A 61 3.12 -3.00 3.86
N ALA A 62 2.11 -3.24 4.72
CA ALA A 62 1.76 -4.58 5.18
C ALA A 62 1.29 -5.48 4.02
N TRP A 63 0.50 -4.96 3.09
CA TRP A 63 0.01 -5.68 1.92
C TRP A 63 1.15 -6.11 1.01
N PHE A 64 2.07 -5.20 0.69
CA PHE A 64 3.25 -5.50 -0.11
C PHE A 64 4.09 -6.61 0.54
N LEU A 65 4.44 -6.44 1.82
CA LEU A 65 5.27 -7.41 2.55
C LEU A 65 4.59 -8.78 2.65
N ALA A 66 3.31 -8.82 3.01
CA ALA A 66 2.54 -10.06 3.08
C ALA A 66 2.44 -10.75 1.72
N THR A 67 2.21 -10.00 0.64
CA THR A 67 2.10 -10.56 -0.71
C THR A 67 3.42 -11.14 -1.18
N VAL A 68 4.54 -10.44 -0.96
CA VAL A 68 5.88 -10.93 -1.30
C VAL A 68 6.24 -12.18 -0.50
N TRP A 69 5.81 -12.26 0.77
CA TRP A 69 6.14 -13.39 1.64
C TRP A 69 5.26 -14.63 1.42
N LEU A 70 3.97 -14.43 1.12
CA LEU A 70 2.99 -15.53 1.08
C LEU A 70 2.68 -16.03 -0.34
N ALA A 71 2.92 -15.22 -1.39
CA ALA A 71 2.60 -15.63 -2.76
C ALA A 71 3.51 -16.77 -3.25
N ARG A 72 2.90 -17.81 -3.81
CA ARG A 72 3.61 -19.03 -4.25
C ARG A 72 4.14 -18.98 -5.68
N THR A 73 3.61 -18.06 -6.50
CA THR A 73 4.03 -17.90 -7.90
C THR A 73 4.20 -16.42 -8.25
N PRO A 74 5.08 -16.07 -9.21
CA PRO A 74 5.22 -14.69 -9.66
C PRO A 74 3.91 -14.10 -10.20
N GLN A 75 3.14 -14.87 -10.98
CA GLN A 75 1.87 -14.42 -11.53
C GLN A 75 0.84 -14.11 -10.45
N SER A 76 0.66 -15.00 -9.47
CA SER A 76 -0.27 -14.75 -8.35
C SER A 76 0.17 -13.55 -7.51
N ARG A 77 1.48 -13.40 -7.28
CA ARG A 77 2.05 -12.26 -6.57
C ARG A 77 1.71 -10.96 -7.27
N ASP A 78 2.00 -10.88 -8.57
CA ASP A 78 1.86 -9.65 -9.34
C ASP A 78 0.39 -9.24 -9.46
N ILE A 79 -0.54 -10.19 -9.63
CA ILE A 79 -1.99 -9.93 -9.61
C ILE A 79 -2.42 -9.35 -8.25
N VAL A 80 -2.00 -9.95 -7.14
CA VAL A 80 -2.37 -9.49 -5.79
C VAL A 80 -1.76 -8.13 -5.47
N LEU A 81 -0.55 -7.84 -5.97
CA LEU A 81 0.05 -6.51 -5.86
C LEU A 81 -0.73 -5.45 -6.65
N ILE A 82 -1.17 -5.76 -7.88
CA ILE A 82 -2.02 -4.86 -8.68
C ILE A 82 -3.34 -4.58 -7.97
N VAL A 83 -3.99 -5.61 -7.41
CA VAL A 83 -5.21 -5.43 -6.61
C VAL A 83 -4.96 -4.52 -5.41
N GLY A 84 -3.84 -4.71 -4.71
CA GLY A 84 -3.44 -3.87 -3.59
C GLY A 84 -3.32 -2.39 -3.97
N LEU A 85 -2.66 -2.08 -5.09
CA LEU A 85 -2.51 -0.70 -5.57
C LEU A 85 -3.86 0.00 -5.83
N VAL A 86 -4.86 -0.74 -6.31
CA VAL A 86 -6.17 -0.15 -6.55
C VAL A 86 -6.92 0.06 -5.22
N LEU A 87 -6.87 -0.93 -4.34
CA LEU A 87 -7.63 -0.88 -3.08
C LEU A 87 -7.05 0.13 -2.07
N LEU A 88 -5.72 0.24 -2.03
CA LEU A 88 -4.98 0.97 -1.00
C LEU A 88 -4.49 2.34 -1.48
N VAL A 89 -4.89 2.77 -2.68
CA VAL A 89 -4.66 4.14 -3.14
C VAL A 89 -5.16 5.13 -2.08
N PRO A 90 -4.45 6.24 -1.82
CA PRO A 90 -4.88 7.26 -0.88
C PRO A 90 -6.09 8.02 -1.45
N TRP A 91 -7.27 7.40 -1.33
CA TRP A 91 -8.54 7.88 -1.87
C TRP A 91 -8.87 9.33 -1.52
N PRO A 92 -8.55 9.87 -0.31
CA PRO A 92 -8.82 11.27 -0.01
C PRO A 92 -8.28 12.24 -1.07
N PHE A 93 -7.10 11.99 -1.65
CA PHE A 93 -6.59 12.80 -2.76
C PHE A 93 -7.31 12.56 -4.09
N VAL A 94 -7.75 11.32 -4.34
CA VAL A 94 -8.44 10.93 -5.58
C VAL A 94 -9.83 11.58 -5.65
N ILE A 95 -10.52 11.66 -4.52
CA ILE A 95 -11.89 12.18 -4.44
C ILE A 95 -11.96 13.67 -4.05
N GLY A 96 -10.81 14.31 -3.78
CA GLY A 96 -10.74 15.71 -3.38
C GLY A 96 -11.26 15.99 -1.96
N ALA A 97 -11.09 15.04 -1.04
CA ALA A 97 -11.46 15.20 0.37
C ALA A 97 -10.36 15.88 1.21
N VAL A 98 -9.15 16.05 0.67
CA VAL A 98 -7.98 16.74 1.26
C VAL A 98 -7.18 17.50 0.20
#